data_AF-A0A1H6KEK4-F1
#
_entry.id   AF-A0A1H6KEK4-F1
#
_cell.length_a   1.000
_cell.length_b   1.000
_cell.length_c   1.000
_cell.angle_alpha   90.00
_cell.angle_beta   90.00
_cell.angle_gamma   90.00
#
_symmetry.space_group_name_H-M   'P 1'
#
loop_
_entity.id
_entity.type
_entity.pdbx_description
1 polymer ?
#
loop_
_entity_poly.entity_id
_entity_poly.type
_entity_poly.pdbx_seq_one_letter_code
_entity_poly.pdbx_strand_id
1 'polypeptide(L)'
;MNKPSLQLNDQEMRDLAEMAAMVLALFGTATPENQQARVEQWHKLCVKILGTAKATPSIAPDMEMNPDCGYYFFKRPYLEKAFFEDCLDEFRDSIFWSELVTRLAEQSLMETVGEDTFSRLTEDQRRTRCASMEKALWNECMSHGIDRLVFMLPPEES
;
A
#
# COMPACT_ATOMS: atom_id res chain seq x y z
N MET A 1 4.71 32.85 23.27
CA MET A 1 4.95 31.42 23.60
C MET A 1 6.14 30.94 22.79
N ASN A 2 7.19 30.43 23.43
CA ASN A 2 8.27 29.77 22.71
C ASN A 2 7.71 28.51 22.06
N LYS A 3 7.88 28.37 20.74
CA LYS A 3 7.53 27.12 20.06
C LYS A 3 8.43 26.02 20.60
N PRO A 4 7.90 24.85 20.99
CA PRO A 4 8.74 23.73 21.36
C PRO A 4 9.62 23.36 20.14
N SER A 5 10.92 23.21 20.37
CA SER A 5 11.88 22.74 19.36
C SER A 5 12.23 21.29 19.63
N LEU A 6 11.99 20.42 18.65
CA LEU A 6 12.48 19.04 18.67
C LEU A 6 13.90 19.02 18.10
N GLN A 7 14.86 18.50 18.86
CA GLN A 7 16.23 18.30 18.40
C GLN A 7 16.37 16.82 18.06
N LEU A 8 16.74 16.51 16.82
CA LEU A 8 16.97 15.16 16.34
C LEU A 8 18.45 15.02 15.99
N ASN A 9 19.04 13.88 16.34
CA ASN A 9 20.32 13.50 15.76
C ASN A 9 20.14 13.00 14.32
N ASP A 10 21.24 12.79 13.61
CA ASP A 10 21.24 12.37 12.21
C ASP A 10 20.47 11.06 11.97
N GLN A 11 20.56 10.08 12.87
CA GLN A 11 19.83 8.82 12.76
C GLN A 11 18.34 9.03 13.01
N GLU A 12 17.96 9.76 14.04
CA GLU A 12 16.54 10.05 14.33
C GLU A 12 15.88 10.87 13.19
N MET A 13 16.63 11.77 12.56
CA MET A 13 16.17 12.50 11.38
C MET A 13 16.01 11.58 10.16
N ARG A 14 16.90 10.58 10.01
CA ARG A 14 16.77 9.56 8.96
C ARG A 14 15.54 8.68 9.20
N ASP A 15 15.37 8.15 10.40
CA ASP A 15 14.20 7.32 10.76
C ASP A 15 12.89 8.10 10.54
N LEU A 16 12.85 9.38 10.91
CA LEU A 16 11.69 10.23 10.66
C LEU A 16 11.43 10.46 9.16
N ALA A 17 12.49 10.57 8.35
CA ALA A 17 12.39 10.69 6.90
C ALA A 17 11.87 9.39 6.26
N GLU A 18 12.31 8.23 6.74
CA GLU A 18 11.81 6.92 6.32
C GLU A 18 10.32 6.76 6.66
N MET A 19 9.91 7.14 7.88
CA MET A 19 8.49 7.18 8.26
C MET A 19 7.67 8.11 7.35
N ALA A 20 8.20 9.29 7.03
CA ALA A 20 7.54 10.21 6.11
C ALA A 20 7.42 9.63 4.69
N ALA A 21 8.44 8.93 4.21
CA ALA A 21 8.43 8.25 2.92
C ALA A 21 7.37 7.13 2.88
N MET A 22 7.28 6.30 3.92
CA MET A 22 6.23 5.28 4.03
C MET A 22 4.82 5.89 3.95
N VAL A 23 4.57 6.98 4.69
CA VAL A 23 3.27 7.67 4.65
C VAL A 23 2.95 8.18 3.24
N LEU A 24 3.92 8.76 2.54
CA LEU A 24 3.73 9.22 1.17
C LEU A 24 3.47 8.06 0.19
N ALA A 25 4.15 6.92 0.37
CA ALA A 25 3.93 5.73 -0.45
C ALA A 25 2.52 5.13 -0.31
N LEU A 26 1.86 5.38 0.84
CA LEU A 26 0.49 4.94 1.09
C LEU A 26 -0.57 5.93 0.57
N PHE A 27 -0.19 7.17 0.26
CA PHE A 27 -1.14 8.12 -0.33
C PHE A 27 -1.47 7.71 -1.77
N GLY A 28 -2.76 7.50 -2.03
CA GLY A 28 -3.27 7.05 -3.33
C GLY A 28 -3.85 5.63 -3.34
N THR A 29 -3.68 4.85 -2.28
CA THR A 29 -4.22 3.47 -2.21
C THR A 29 -5.67 3.43 -1.69
N ALA A 30 -6.00 4.24 -0.68
CA ALA A 30 -7.34 4.26 -0.07
C ALA A 30 -7.59 5.57 0.71
N THR A 31 -7.71 6.70 0.02
CA THR A 31 -8.06 7.97 0.70
C THR A 31 -9.58 8.17 0.70
N PRO A 32 -10.25 8.19 1.85
CA PRO A 32 -11.66 8.55 1.92
C PRO A 32 -11.85 10.00 1.44
N GLU A 33 -12.81 10.24 0.54
CA GLU A 33 -13.08 11.57 -0.04
C GLU A 33 -13.28 12.65 1.04
N ASN A 34 -13.87 12.29 2.18
CA ASN A 34 -14.11 13.18 3.31
C ASN A 34 -12.85 13.56 4.11
N GLN A 35 -11.68 12.99 3.81
CA GLN A 35 -10.41 13.28 4.50
C GLN A 35 -9.36 13.94 3.61
N GLN A 36 -9.70 14.37 2.40
CA GLN A 36 -8.76 14.95 1.45
C GLN A 36 -7.94 16.10 2.03
N ALA A 37 -8.58 16.98 2.81
CA ALA A 37 -7.90 18.10 3.47
C ALA A 37 -6.86 17.64 4.51
N ARG A 38 -7.10 16.52 5.20
CA ARG A 38 -6.17 15.97 6.19
C ARG A 38 -5.00 15.27 5.51
N VAL A 39 -5.26 14.55 4.42
CA VAL A 39 -4.21 13.93 3.59
C VAL A 39 -3.29 14.99 3.02
N GLU A 40 -3.84 16.08 2.47
CA GLU A 40 -3.05 17.21 1.96
C GLU A 40 -2.16 17.85 3.04
N GLN A 41 -2.66 17.96 4.28
CA GLN A 41 -1.86 18.45 5.41
C GLN A 41 -0.69 17.52 5.74
N TRP A 42 -0.94 16.20 5.76
CA TRP A 42 0.11 15.22 6.03
C TRP A 42 1.12 15.16 4.89
N HIS A 43 0.68 15.20 3.64
CA HIS A 43 1.55 15.26 2.47
C HIS A 43 2.53 16.43 2.57
N LYS A 44 2.03 17.65 2.86
CA LYS A 44 2.87 18.83 3.08
C LYS A 44 3.88 18.66 4.22
N LEU A 45 3.47 18.01 5.31
CA LEU A 45 4.36 17.74 6.44
C LEU A 45 5.47 16.75 6.04
N CYS A 46 5.13 15.63 5.41
CA CYS A 46 6.09 14.62 4.97
C CYS A 46 7.09 15.21 3.96
N VAL A 47 6.62 15.96 2.96
CA VAL A 47 7.48 16.65 2.00
C VAL A 47 8.46 17.60 2.70
N LYS A 48 7.99 18.35 3.71
CA LYS A 48 8.86 19.22 4.51
C LYS A 48 9.91 18.44 5.31
N ILE A 49 9.53 17.29 5.89
CA ILE A 49 10.46 16.40 6.61
C ILE A 49 11.54 15.90 5.65
N LEU A 50 11.18 15.42 4.47
CA LEU A 50 12.13 14.93 3.47
C LEU A 50 13.06 16.04 2.97
N GLY A 51 12.54 17.25 2.77
CA GLY A 51 13.37 18.42 2.46
C GLY A 51 14.36 18.78 3.58
N THR A 52 13.98 18.57 4.84
CA THR A 52 14.87 18.77 6.00
C THR A 52 15.94 17.68 6.04
N ALA A 53 15.56 16.42 5.84
CA ALA A 53 16.47 15.29 5.76
C ALA A 53 17.53 15.47 4.65
N LYS A 54 17.11 15.95 3.47
CA LYS A 54 18.01 16.24 2.36
C LYS A 54 19.08 17.28 2.69
N ALA A 55 18.80 18.19 3.63
CA ALA A 55 19.75 19.20 4.11
C ALA A 55 20.75 18.64 5.15
N THR A 56 20.47 17.48 5.75
CA THR A 56 21.38 16.80 6.67
C THR A 56 22.52 16.14 5.91
N PRO A 57 23.81 16.50 6.17
CA PRO A 57 24.94 16.04 5.37
C PRO A 57 25.10 14.52 5.27
N SER A 58 24.77 13.78 6.33
CA SER A 58 24.86 12.31 6.38
C SER A 58 23.74 11.60 5.62
N ILE A 59 22.64 12.29 5.29
CA ILE A 59 21.46 11.75 4.58
C ILE A 59 21.41 12.24 3.14
N ALA A 60 21.87 13.47 2.91
CA ALA A 60 21.91 14.14 1.62
C ALA A 60 22.41 13.29 0.43
N PRO A 61 23.41 12.40 0.55
CA PRO A 61 23.90 11.57 -0.55
C PRO A 61 22.91 10.49 -1.00
N ASP A 62 22.07 10.01 -0.07
CA ASP A 62 21.09 8.94 -0.30
C ASP A 62 19.79 9.44 -0.91
N MET A 63 19.63 10.75 -1.10
CA MET A 63 18.39 11.37 -1.56
C MET A 63 18.56 12.13 -2.87
N GLU A 64 17.49 12.20 -3.66
CA GLU A 64 17.41 12.97 -4.91
C GLU A 64 16.03 13.61 -5.10
N MET A 65 15.93 14.60 -5.99
CA MET A 65 14.66 15.27 -6.29
C MET A 65 13.87 14.44 -7.30
N ASN A 66 12.59 14.17 -7.03
CA ASN A 66 11.70 13.55 -7.99
C ASN A 66 11.03 14.66 -8.83
N PRO A 67 11.25 14.71 -10.16
CA PRO A 67 10.63 15.73 -11.00
C PRO A 67 9.11 15.53 -11.14
N ASP A 68 8.59 14.31 -11.00
CA ASP A 68 7.18 13.99 -11.23
C ASP A 68 6.30 14.44 -10.06
N CYS A 69 6.78 14.26 -8.83
CA CYS A 69 6.05 14.63 -7.62
C CYS A 69 6.58 15.89 -6.91
N GLY A 70 7.72 16.44 -7.35
CA GLY A 70 8.21 17.75 -6.91
C GLY A 70 8.81 17.79 -5.50
N TYR A 71 9.23 16.64 -4.95
CA TYR A 71 9.87 16.54 -3.65
C TYR A 71 11.03 15.53 -3.63
N TYR A 72 11.84 15.58 -2.56
CA TYR A 72 12.98 14.69 -2.40
C TYR A 72 12.58 13.28 -1.95
N PHE A 73 13.24 12.26 -2.46
CA PHE A 73 13.02 10.85 -2.12
C PHE A 73 14.36 10.12 -1.95
N PHE A 74 14.33 8.94 -1.33
CA PHE A 74 15.51 8.08 -1.21
C PHE A 74 15.83 7.39 -2.53
N LYS A 75 17.10 7.42 -2.92
CA LYS A 75 17.60 6.79 -4.14
C LYS A 75 17.47 5.28 -4.04
N ARG A 76 17.30 4.63 -5.19
CA ARG A 76 17.21 3.16 -5.31
C ARG A 76 18.31 2.38 -4.56
N PRO A 77 19.62 2.73 -4.64
CA PRO A 77 20.66 1.99 -3.91
C PRO A 77 20.53 2.08 -2.38
N TYR A 78 19.82 3.09 -1.86
CA TYR A 78 19.48 3.15 -0.45
C TYR A 78 18.28 2.26 -0.13
N LEU A 79 17.22 2.34 -0.96
CA LEU A 79 15.99 1.56 -0.80
C LEU A 79 16.24 0.06 -0.76
N GLU A 80 17.15 -0.46 -1.60
CA GLU A 80 17.50 -1.89 -1.70
C GLU A 80 18.03 -2.53 -0.40
N LYS A 81 18.29 -1.72 0.64
CA LYS A 81 18.78 -2.17 1.95
C LYS A 81 18.05 -1.50 3.12
N ALA A 82 17.00 -0.73 2.83
CA ALA A 82 16.32 0.08 3.83
C ALA A 82 15.18 -0.71 4.46
N PHE A 83 15.20 -0.82 5.79
CA PHE A 83 14.19 -1.56 6.55
C PHE A 83 12.75 -1.12 6.25
N PHE A 84 12.53 0.18 6.04
CA PHE A 84 11.19 0.69 5.74
C PHE A 84 10.67 0.28 4.36
N GLU A 85 11.55 0.05 3.37
CA GLU A 85 11.14 -0.44 2.05
C GLU A 85 10.78 -1.93 2.15
N ASP A 86 11.56 -2.74 2.89
CA ASP A 86 11.21 -4.13 3.18
C ASP A 86 9.81 -4.23 3.83
N CYS A 87 9.51 -3.34 4.78
CA CYS A 87 8.20 -3.25 5.41
C CYS A 87 7.09 -2.86 4.42
N LEU A 88 7.37 -1.95 3.48
CA LEU A 88 6.39 -1.56 2.45
C LEU A 88 6.13 -2.71 1.47
N ASP A 89 7.16 -3.45 1.08
CA ASP A 89 7.03 -4.59 0.19
C ASP A 89 6.25 -5.74 0.84
N GLU A 90 6.56 -6.09 2.09
CA GLU A 90 5.76 -7.06 2.86
C GLU A 90 4.30 -6.63 3.01
N PHE A 91 4.06 -5.34 3.25
CA PHE A 91 2.70 -4.80 3.33
C PHE A 91 1.97 -4.90 1.98
N ARG A 92 2.61 -4.50 0.87
CA ARG A 92 2.05 -4.58 -0.48
C ARG A 92 1.70 -6.02 -0.85
N ASP A 93 2.60 -6.96 -0.58
CA ASP A 93 2.39 -8.38 -0.85
C ASP A 93 1.22 -8.93 -0.02
N SER A 94 1.19 -8.64 1.28
CA SER A 94 0.11 -9.08 2.18
C SER A 94 -1.27 -8.59 1.72
N ILE A 95 -1.37 -7.29 1.40
CA ILE A 95 -2.62 -6.68 0.91
C ILE A 95 -3.01 -7.28 -0.45
N PHE A 96 -2.06 -7.43 -1.38
CA PHE A 96 -2.33 -8.01 -2.69
C PHE A 96 -2.94 -9.41 -2.56
N TRP A 97 -2.31 -10.30 -1.79
CA TRP A 97 -2.79 -11.67 -1.64
C TRP A 97 -4.13 -11.74 -0.90
N SER A 98 -4.31 -10.92 0.15
CA SER A 98 -5.57 -10.86 0.89
C SER A 98 -6.73 -10.41 -0.01
N GLU A 99 -6.57 -9.31 -0.74
CA GLU A 99 -7.60 -8.80 -1.64
C GLU A 99 -7.89 -9.77 -2.79
N LEU A 100 -6.85 -10.34 -3.40
CA LEU A 100 -7.01 -11.31 -4.49
C LEU A 100 -7.86 -12.51 -4.05
N VAL A 101 -7.53 -13.12 -2.90
CA VAL A 101 -8.24 -14.29 -2.39
C VAL A 101 -9.70 -13.97 -2.06
N THR A 102 -9.95 -12.84 -1.39
CA THR A 102 -11.32 -12.41 -1.08
C THR A 102 -12.14 -12.17 -2.35
N ARG A 103 -11.58 -11.47 -3.35
CA ARG A 103 -12.29 -11.20 -4.62
C ARG A 103 -12.60 -12.47 -5.42
N LEU A 104 -11.66 -13.41 -5.47
CA LEU A 104 -11.88 -14.70 -6.15
C LEU A 104 -12.95 -15.54 -5.43
N ALA A 105 -12.96 -15.53 -4.10
CA ALA A 105 -13.99 -16.21 -3.32
C ALA A 105 -15.38 -15.58 -3.53
N GLU A 106 -15.46 -14.25 -3.52
CA GLU A 106 -16.70 -13.51 -3.81
C GLU A 106 -17.22 -13.79 -5.23
N GLN A 107 -16.34 -13.77 -6.24
CA GLN A 107 -16.71 -14.09 -7.61
C GLN A 107 -17.25 -15.52 -7.71
N SER A 108 -16.54 -16.48 -7.14
CA SER A 108 -16.95 -17.89 -7.17
C SER A 108 -18.28 -18.11 -6.42
N LEU A 109 -18.52 -17.38 -5.33
CA LEU A 109 -19.80 -17.40 -4.64
C LEU A 109 -20.91 -16.84 -5.53
N MET A 110 -20.65 -15.71 -6.20
CA MET A 110 -21.58 -15.08 -7.14
C MET A 110 -21.96 -16.01 -8.29
N GLU A 111 -20.99 -16.72 -8.87
CA GLU A 111 -21.22 -17.74 -9.90
C GLU A 111 -22.07 -18.91 -9.38
N THR A 112 -21.92 -19.27 -8.10
CA THR A 112 -22.65 -20.38 -7.47
C THR A 112 -24.10 -20.02 -7.14
N VAL A 113 -24.36 -18.81 -6.61
CA VAL A 113 -25.70 -18.42 -6.11
C VAL A 113 -26.48 -17.52 -7.08
N GLY A 114 -25.82 -17.04 -8.13
CA GLY A 114 -26.33 -16.05 -9.07
C GLY A 114 -26.22 -14.61 -8.53
N GLU A 115 -26.05 -13.66 -9.45
CA GLU A 115 -25.86 -12.22 -9.19
C GLU A 115 -26.99 -11.62 -8.32
N ASP A 116 -28.25 -11.94 -8.63
CA ASP A 116 -29.41 -11.48 -7.87
C ASP A 116 -29.37 -11.91 -6.40
N THR A 117 -28.92 -13.14 -6.13
CA THR A 117 -28.82 -13.63 -4.75
C THR A 117 -27.63 -13.00 -4.05
N PHE A 118 -26.49 -12.89 -4.75
CA PHE A 118 -25.25 -12.32 -4.21
C PHE A 118 -25.42 -10.85 -3.82
N SER A 119 -26.07 -10.06 -4.67
CA SER A 119 -26.34 -8.62 -4.42
C SER A 119 -27.22 -8.37 -3.20
N ARG A 120 -28.09 -9.33 -2.84
CA ARG A 120 -28.95 -9.26 -1.64
C ARG A 120 -28.24 -9.68 -0.33
N LEU A 121 -27.06 -10.28 -0.40
CA LEU A 121 -26.28 -10.65 0.79
C LEU A 121 -25.61 -9.41 1.41
N THR A 122 -25.63 -9.34 2.74
CA THR A 122 -24.81 -8.37 3.48
C THR A 122 -23.33 -8.76 3.44
N GLU A 123 -22.43 -7.83 3.77
CA GLU A 123 -20.99 -8.10 3.84
C GLU A 123 -20.66 -9.26 4.79
N ASP A 124 -21.24 -9.28 6.00
CA ASP A 124 -21.04 -10.36 6.96
C ASP A 124 -21.52 -11.73 6.43
N GLN A 125 -22.63 -11.73 5.69
CA GLN A 125 -23.14 -12.95 5.06
C GLN A 125 -22.22 -13.44 3.94
N ARG A 126 -21.66 -12.52 3.13
CA ARG A 126 -20.65 -12.85 2.11
C ARG A 126 -19.41 -13.43 2.75
N ARG A 127 -18.81 -12.73 3.74
CA ARG A 127 -17.64 -13.21 4.49
C ARG A 127 -17.85 -14.61 5.06
N THR A 128 -18.98 -14.85 5.73
CA THR A 128 -19.30 -16.15 6.33
C THR A 128 -19.39 -17.25 5.26
N ARG A 129 -19.99 -16.96 4.11
CA ARG A 129 -20.15 -17.94 3.02
C ARG A 129 -18.86 -18.16 2.22
N CYS A 130 -18.02 -17.15 2.08
CA CYS A 130 -16.74 -17.21 1.38
C CYS A 130 -15.61 -17.83 2.22
N ALA A 131 -15.71 -17.85 3.56
CA ALA A 131 -14.60 -18.23 4.44
C ALA A 131 -13.92 -19.58 4.11
N SER A 132 -14.68 -20.60 3.71
CA SER A 132 -14.09 -21.89 3.31
C SER A 132 -13.34 -21.79 1.97
N MET A 133 -13.86 -21.01 1.03
CA MET A 133 -13.29 -20.78 -0.29
C MET A 133 -12.04 -19.92 -0.19
N GLU A 134 -12.08 -18.84 0.60
CA GLU A 134 -10.92 -17.99 0.91
C GLU A 134 -9.78 -18.83 1.49
N LYS A 135 -10.08 -19.71 2.46
CA LYS A 135 -9.06 -20.60 3.03
C LYS A 135 -8.45 -21.54 1.99
N ALA A 136 -9.26 -22.11 1.10
CA ALA A 136 -8.78 -23.00 0.05
C ALA A 136 -7.92 -22.24 -0.98
N LEU A 137 -8.39 -21.09 -1.44
CA LEU A 137 -7.70 -20.20 -2.37
C LEU A 137 -6.38 -19.67 -1.80
N TRP A 138 -6.37 -19.31 -0.52
CA TRP A 138 -5.15 -18.90 0.18
C TRP A 138 -4.08 -19.99 0.14
N ASN A 139 -4.45 -21.24 0.47
CA ASN A 139 -3.50 -22.36 0.43
C ASN A 139 -2.99 -22.63 -0.98
N GLU A 140 -3.85 -22.52 -1.99
CA GLU A 140 -3.46 -22.68 -3.40
C GLU A 140 -2.47 -21.59 -3.82
N CYS A 141 -2.79 -20.31 -3.55
CA CYS A 141 -1.93 -19.17 -3.89
C CYS A 141 -0.59 -19.22 -3.15
N MET A 142 -0.57 -19.62 -1.87
CA MET A 142 0.69 -19.79 -1.13
C MET A 142 1.57 -20.91 -1.67
N SER A 143 0.98 -21.94 -2.29
CA SER A 143 1.72 -23.11 -2.79
C SER A 143 2.17 -22.94 -4.24
N HIS A 144 1.41 -22.19 -5.03
CA HIS A 144 1.55 -22.13 -6.49
C HIS A 144 1.58 -20.70 -7.05
N GLY A 145 1.54 -19.68 -6.20
CA GLY A 145 1.45 -18.29 -6.64
C GLY A 145 0.23 -18.08 -7.55
N ILE A 146 0.48 -17.48 -8.71
CA ILE A 146 -0.55 -17.25 -9.75
C ILE A 146 -0.52 -18.31 -10.87
N ASP A 147 0.37 -19.31 -10.81
CA ASP A 147 0.65 -20.22 -11.92
C ASP A 147 -0.58 -21.03 -12.38
N ARG A 148 -1.56 -21.20 -11.50
CA ARG A 148 -2.80 -21.94 -11.74
C ARG A 148 -4.04 -21.05 -11.84
N LEU A 149 -3.86 -19.73 -11.81
CA LEU A 149 -4.95 -18.79 -12.10
C LEU A 149 -5.13 -18.69 -13.61
N VAL A 150 -6.38 -18.81 -14.06
CA VAL A 150 -6.74 -18.76 -15.48
C VAL A 150 -7.74 -17.64 -15.69
N PHE A 151 -7.47 -16.75 -16.64
CA PHE A 151 -8.40 -15.71 -17.06
C PHE A 151 -9.26 -16.23 -18.21
N MET A 152 -10.57 -16.23 -18.01
CA MET A 152 -11.54 -16.46 -19.10
C MET A 152 -11.84 -15.11 -19.74
N LEU A 153 -11.14 -14.80 -20.82
CA LEU A 153 -11.39 -13.59 -21.60
C LEU A 153 -12.62 -13.80 -22.49
N PRO A 154 -13.44 -12.75 -22.72
CA PRO A 154 -14.49 -12.83 -23.73
C PRO A 154 -13.87 -13.15 -25.11
N PRO A 155 -14.58 -13.86 -26.00
CA PRO A 155 -14.12 -14.07 -27.36
C PRO A 155 -13.86 -12.72 -28.04
N GLU A 156 -12.79 -12.62 -28.83
CA GLU A 156 -12.50 -11.41 -29.61
C GLU A 156 -13.72 -11.06 -30.47
N GLU A 157 -14.26 -9.84 -30.29
CA GLU A 157 -15.23 -9.30 -31.24
C GLU A 157 -14.52 -9.19 -32.59
N SER A 158 -14.97 -9.98 -33.56
CA SER A 158 -14.49 -9.97 -34.94
C SER A 158 -15.39 -9.10 -35.81
#